data_AF-A0A2V9QYC9-F1
#
_entry.id   AF-A0A2V9QYC9-F1
#
_cell.length_a   1.000
_cell.length_b   1.000
_cell.length_c   1.000
_cell.angle_alpha   90.00
_cell.angle_beta   90.00
_cell.angle_gamma   90.00
#
_symmetry.space_group_name_H-M   'P 1'
#
loop_
_entity.id
_entity.type
_entity.pdbx_description
1 polymer ?
#
loop_
_entity_poly.entity_id
_entity_poly.type
_entity_poly.pdbx_seq_one_letter_code
_entity_poly.pdbx_strand_id
1 'polypeptide(L)'
;MSCRKRAQGMDQGYRNPRLGVRMRNALKLNTERNHSIMKSITKTRIIRSIMHRVLWPMRVSQGAGRRSALVAAVCFLGMFAFTTADALAVLDTVTGNSRGYMTTPQELVAVAQKAAKGLQPYKAAKDQVLSFAGSPTSWPYGAISGLQSCSGTLSPSYIGNGAPLIFAKAMAYHLTANSQYASFVRSKIMDLTDTYGYGGTSYSGGNQCILNLSWYIPSWIMAADLIRDYSGFSLSDRQTFQHWLAFEIYKKVDWASDTRSNNWGSAGSATAAMIADYLSGSGILLTDRYGSQQTPAQAYAQAKQRQLDRMKGNTYMDNYNCHQGVGFRADGGVPEELARGTTTCSGQWIKALDSSWMYTMTHLQGTMVHAELLLRRGDPSLYTCITSTGAGSILKTILFLLHNPNDPTKSVAWKMSNDGSTLEVAYRFYLNTYMAKQLGIGTGTRLICGKSGQMLHFGTITHCFAVGEALSALPTVPPPQ
;
A
#
# COMPACT_ATOMS: atom_id res chain seq x y z
N MET A 1 -51.91 7.42 47.89
CA MET A 1 -53.24 7.84 48.37
C MET A 1 -53.09 9.15 49.15
N SER A 2 -53.81 10.20 48.74
CA SER A 2 -54.18 11.48 49.40
C SER A 2 -53.11 12.24 50.23
N CYS A 3 -52.58 13.44 49.94
CA CYS A 3 -53.02 14.71 49.31
C CYS A 3 -53.61 15.78 50.28
N ARG A 4 -53.06 17.02 50.17
CA ARG A 4 -53.55 18.38 50.55
C ARG A 4 -53.25 18.91 51.97
N LYS A 5 -52.94 20.20 52.23
CA LYS A 5 -53.18 21.50 51.52
C LYS A 5 -52.29 22.63 52.16
N ARG A 6 -51.61 23.50 51.37
CA ARG A 6 -51.88 24.93 51.01
C ARG A 6 -51.46 26.05 52.00
N ALA A 7 -50.70 27.05 51.51
CA ALA A 7 -51.16 28.43 51.17
C ALA A 7 -49.95 29.30 50.66
N GLN A 8 -50.00 29.86 49.42
CA GLN A 8 -50.22 31.29 49.03
C GLN A 8 -48.95 32.17 49.09
N GLY A 9 -48.61 33.08 48.17
CA GLY A 9 -49.16 33.67 46.93
C GLY A 9 -48.17 34.75 46.44
N MET A 10 -47.97 35.00 45.14
CA MET A 10 -48.42 36.17 44.34
C MET A 10 -47.30 36.49 43.30
N ASP A 11 -47.49 37.35 42.31
CA ASP A 11 -48.16 37.20 41.00
C ASP A 11 -47.47 38.21 40.03
N GLN A 12 -47.52 37.92 38.71
CA GLN A 12 -47.34 38.82 37.53
C GLN A 12 -45.96 39.47 37.23
N GLY A 13 -45.50 39.67 35.99
CA GLY A 13 -46.07 39.46 34.66
C GLY A 13 -45.43 40.41 33.61
N TYR A 14 -45.00 39.84 32.47
CA TYR A 14 -45.13 40.35 31.08
C TYR A 14 -44.60 41.75 30.63
N ARG A 15 -43.66 41.79 29.66
CA ARG A 15 -43.86 42.11 28.21
C ARG A 15 -42.59 42.63 27.51
N ASN A 16 -42.40 42.17 26.27
CA ASN A 16 -41.48 42.63 25.22
C ASN A 16 -42.12 43.83 24.45
N PRO A 17 -41.36 44.69 23.74
CA PRO A 17 -41.45 44.59 22.27
C PRO A 17 -40.18 44.92 21.45
N ARG A 18 -40.20 44.28 20.27
CA ARG A 18 -39.38 44.38 19.04
C ARG A 18 -39.21 45.78 18.44
N LEU A 19 -38.14 45.93 17.65
CA LEU A 19 -38.07 46.47 16.26
C LEU A 19 -36.78 45.88 15.64
N GLY A 20 -36.79 45.04 14.59
CA GLY A 20 -37.10 45.34 13.18
C GLY A 20 -35.79 45.70 12.46
N VAL A 21 -35.22 44.93 11.51
CA VAL A 21 -35.60 44.89 10.09
C VAL A 21 -35.09 43.61 9.40
N ARG A 22 -35.89 43.13 8.43
CA ARG A 22 -35.75 41.98 7.53
C ARG A 22 -34.63 42.13 6.48
N MET A 23 -34.07 41.00 6.03
CA MET A 23 -34.16 40.62 4.61
C MET A 23 -34.02 39.10 4.42
N ARG A 24 -34.93 38.55 3.61
CA ARG A 24 -34.89 37.20 3.04
C ARG A 24 -33.92 37.23 1.85
N ASN A 25 -33.15 36.18 1.64
CA ASN A 25 -33.34 35.34 0.44
C ASN A 25 -32.40 34.13 0.47
N ALA A 26 -33.01 33.01 0.08
CA ALA A 26 -32.36 31.74 -0.17
C ALA A 26 -31.37 31.87 -1.34
N LEU A 27 -30.21 31.22 -1.20
CA LEU A 27 -29.40 30.81 -2.34
C LEU A 27 -28.96 29.37 -2.11
N LYS A 28 -29.78 28.45 -2.65
CA LYS A 28 -29.29 27.18 -3.19
C LYS A 28 -28.31 27.53 -4.30
N LEU A 29 -27.06 27.12 -4.19
CA LEU A 29 -26.16 27.00 -5.33
C LEU A 29 -26.02 25.51 -5.65
N ASN A 30 -26.93 25.06 -6.52
CA ASN A 30 -26.62 24.03 -7.50
C ASN A 30 -25.85 24.71 -8.62
N THR A 31 -24.67 24.20 -8.94
CA THR A 31 -24.06 24.29 -10.28
C THR A 31 -23.31 22.97 -10.47
N GLU A 32 -23.96 21.95 -11.03
CA GLU A 32 -23.96 21.66 -12.47
C GLU A 32 -22.61 21.83 -13.17
N ARG A 33 -22.09 20.68 -13.62
CA ARG A 33 -21.36 20.41 -14.87
C ARG A 33 -20.68 21.62 -15.55
N ASN A 34 -19.36 21.53 -15.66
CA ASN A 34 -18.67 22.01 -16.85
C ASN A 34 -17.78 20.90 -17.41
N HIS A 35 -18.37 20.16 -18.36
CA HIS A 35 -17.65 19.53 -19.45
C HIS A 35 -17.26 20.63 -20.45
N SER A 36 -16.18 20.41 -21.21
CA SER A 36 -15.77 21.16 -22.40
C SER A 36 -15.13 22.54 -22.16
N ILE A 37 -13.79 22.59 -22.16
CA ILE A 37 -12.99 23.52 -22.99
C ILE A 37 -11.67 22.81 -23.35
N MET A 38 -11.56 22.34 -24.60
CA MET A 38 -10.39 22.44 -25.50
C MET A 38 -10.60 21.50 -26.69
N LYS A 39 -11.40 21.98 -27.65
CA LYS A 39 -11.41 21.48 -29.02
C LYS A 39 -10.54 22.42 -29.86
N SER A 40 -9.63 21.81 -30.62
CA SER A 40 -9.32 22.14 -32.01
C SER A 40 -8.81 23.55 -32.33
N ILE A 41 -7.50 23.66 -32.56
CA ILE A 41 -6.99 24.46 -33.68
C ILE A 41 -6.12 23.55 -34.54
N THR A 42 -6.63 23.20 -35.72
CA THR A 42 -5.89 22.50 -36.78
C THR A 42 -5.86 23.40 -38.02
N LYS A 43 -4.63 23.68 -38.50
CA LYS A 43 -4.20 24.06 -39.88
C LYS A 43 -4.75 25.38 -40.46
N THR A 44 -3.97 26.21 -41.16
CA THR A 44 -3.40 25.92 -42.51
C THR A 44 -2.46 27.04 -43.02
N ARG A 45 -1.57 26.67 -43.97
CA ARG A 45 -0.78 27.42 -44.99
C ARG A 45 0.73 27.51 -44.68
N ILE A 46 1.62 26.73 -45.31
CA ILE A 46 2.09 26.67 -46.72
C ILE A 46 2.67 28.00 -47.22
N ILE A 47 3.99 28.02 -47.48
CA ILE A 47 4.65 28.45 -48.74
C ILE A 47 6.11 27.96 -48.77
N ARG A 48 6.55 27.64 -49.99
CA ARG A 48 7.77 27.00 -50.48
C ARG A 48 9.04 27.86 -50.37
N SER A 49 10.20 27.18 -50.29
CA SER A 49 11.35 27.26 -51.25
C SER A 49 12.59 26.59 -50.63
N ILE A 50 13.60 26.05 -51.32
CA ILE A 50 13.86 25.51 -52.66
C ILE A 50 15.32 24.95 -52.57
N MET A 51 15.58 23.76 -53.16
CA MET A 51 16.88 23.27 -53.71
C MET A 51 18.09 23.02 -52.78
N HIS A 52 18.99 22.04 -52.98
CA HIS A 52 19.31 21.15 -54.11
C HIS A 52 20.28 20.01 -53.65
N ARG A 53 20.20 18.84 -54.32
CA ARG A 53 21.30 17.89 -54.72
C ARG A 53 21.99 17.08 -53.59
N VAL A 54 22.35 15.79 -53.72
CA VAL A 54 22.69 14.90 -54.85
C VAL A 54 22.29 13.44 -54.50
N LEU A 55 21.71 12.72 -55.45
CA LEU A 55 21.61 11.25 -55.47
C LEU A 55 22.75 10.67 -56.33
N TRP A 56 23.35 9.57 -55.90
CA TRP A 56 24.18 8.69 -56.72
C TRP A 56 23.64 7.26 -56.61
N PRO A 57 23.36 6.57 -57.73
CA PRO A 57 23.12 5.12 -57.75
C PRO A 57 24.41 4.38 -58.12
N MET A 58 24.64 3.19 -57.56
CA MET A 58 25.58 2.24 -58.15
C MET A 58 24.90 0.92 -58.48
N ARG A 59 25.13 0.52 -59.73
CA ARG A 59 24.64 -0.66 -60.43
C ARG A 59 25.28 -1.94 -59.91
N VAL A 60 24.48 -2.99 -60.07
CA VAL A 60 24.81 -4.41 -60.03
C VAL A 60 25.81 -4.78 -61.14
N SER A 61 26.72 -5.70 -60.84
CA SER A 61 27.40 -6.56 -61.81
C SER A 61 27.33 -8.02 -61.30
N GLN A 62 26.82 -8.90 -62.17
CA GLN A 62 26.79 -10.35 -62.00
C GLN A 62 28.11 -10.97 -62.49
N GLY A 63 28.55 -12.04 -61.85
CA GLY A 63 29.58 -12.95 -62.34
C GLY A 63 29.53 -14.29 -61.60
N ALA A 64 29.28 -15.36 -62.36
CA ALA A 64 28.94 -16.70 -61.89
C ALA A 64 30.16 -17.55 -61.48
N GLY A 65 29.93 -18.56 -60.62
CA GLY A 65 30.90 -19.65 -60.39
C GLY A 65 30.46 -20.63 -59.32
N ARG A 66 30.10 -21.85 -59.73
CA ARG A 66 29.60 -22.96 -58.89
C ARG A 66 30.71 -23.63 -58.06
N ARG A 67 30.25 -24.33 -57.00
CA ARG A 67 30.88 -25.43 -56.23
C ARG A 67 31.72 -25.01 -55.03
N SER A 68 31.19 -25.19 -53.82
CA SER A 68 31.51 -26.34 -52.96
C SER A 68 31.00 -26.12 -51.53
N ALA A 69 30.16 -27.04 -51.07
CA ALA A 69 29.87 -27.26 -49.65
C ALA A 69 31.09 -27.86 -48.94
N LEU A 70 31.12 -27.74 -47.60
CA LEU A 70 32.25 -27.99 -46.67
C LEU A 70 33.33 -26.89 -46.78
N VAL A 71 33.63 -26.05 -45.78
CA VAL A 71 33.85 -26.32 -44.36
C VAL A 71 33.44 -25.07 -43.57
N ALA A 72 32.25 -25.11 -42.96
CA ALA A 72 31.81 -24.15 -41.95
C ALA A 72 31.92 -24.81 -40.57
N ALA A 73 33.14 -24.91 -40.06
CA ALA A 73 33.42 -25.32 -38.68
C ALA A 73 34.87 -24.94 -38.40
N VAL A 74 35.11 -23.80 -37.73
CA VAL A 74 36.27 -23.53 -36.84
C VAL A 74 36.20 -22.14 -36.18
N CYS A 75 35.40 -21.16 -36.67
CA CYS A 75 35.40 -19.80 -36.07
C CYS A 75 34.24 -19.43 -35.13
N PHE A 76 33.63 -20.40 -34.42
CA PHE A 76 32.61 -20.12 -33.39
C PHE A 76 32.78 -20.97 -32.12
N LEU A 77 33.99 -20.97 -31.56
CA LEU A 77 34.29 -21.57 -30.24
C LEU A 77 35.04 -20.57 -29.32
N GLY A 78 34.66 -19.29 -29.39
CA GLY A 78 35.37 -18.21 -28.70
C GLY A 78 34.49 -17.16 -28.03
N MET A 79 33.22 -17.43 -27.74
CA MET A 79 32.39 -16.55 -26.92
C MET A 79 31.43 -17.37 -26.05
N PHE A 80 31.49 -17.10 -24.74
CA PHE A 80 30.70 -17.67 -23.65
C PHE A 80 31.18 -19.00 -23.04
N ALA A 81 32.45 -19.05 -22.65
CA ALA A 81 32.81 -19.77 -21.43
C ALA A 81 32.49 -18.86 -20.23
N PHE A 82 31.22 -18.80 -19.82
CA PHE A 82 30.93 -18.40 -18.43
C PHE A 82 31.44 -19.55 -17.57
N THR A 83 32.54 -19.33 -16.87
CA THR A 83 33.02 -20.31 -15.89
C THR A 83 31.93 -20.47 -14.83
N THR A 84 31.68 -21.70 -14.39
CA THR A 84 30.71 -22.00 -13.32
C THR A 84 30.99 -21.24 -12.02
N ALA A 85 32.21 -20.71 -11.86
CA ALA A 85 32.61 -19.82 -10.77
C ALA A 85 31.94 -18.43 -10.82
N ASP A 86 31.71 -17.85 -12.00
CA ASP A 86 31.03 -16.54 -12.13
C ASP A 86 29.53 -16.66 -11.85
N ALA A 87 28.91 -17.80 -12.22
CA ALA A 87 27.53 -18.09 -11.86
C ALA A 87 27.37 -18.32 -10.35
N LEU A 88 28.37 -18.92 -9.69
CA LEU A 88 28.39 -19.09 -8.24
C LEU A 88 28.63 -17.76 -7.50
N ALA A 89 29.48 -16.87 -8.01
CA ALA A 89 29.67 -15.53 -7.45
C ALA A 89 28.42 -14.63 -7.58
N VAL A 90 27.65 -14.81 -8.67
CA VAL A 90 26.33 -14.17 -8.84
C VAL A 90 25.25 -14.80 -7.95
N LEU A 91 25.39 -16.06 -7.54
CA LEU A 91 24.48 -16.69 -6.56
C LEU A 91 24.81 -16.29 -5.12
N ASP A 92 26.09 -16.12 -4.77
CA ASP A 92 26.54 -15.73 -3.42
C ASP A 92 26.26 -14.26 -3.10
N THR A 93 26.21 -13.39 -4.11
CA THR A 93 25.84 -11.96 -3.96
C THR A 93 24.33 -11.72 -3.92
N VAL A 94 23.50 -12.75 -4.10
CA VAL A 94 22.03 -12.63 -4.19
C VAL A 94 21.34 -13.00 -2.86
N THR A 95 22.06 -13.05 -1.74
CA THR A 95 21.47 -12.99 -0.39
C THR A 95 21.67 -11.61 0.22
N GLY A 96 21.03 -10.59 -0.37
CA GLY A 96 21.02 -9.26 0.21
C GLY A 96 20.45 -9.26 1.63
N ASN A 97 20.87 -8.34 2.49
CA ASN A 97 20.46 -8.24 3.90
C ASN A 97 19.01 -7.76 4.09
N SER A 98 18.28 -7.51 2.99
CA SER A 98 16.86 -7.16 3.01
C SER A 98 16.04 -8.26 3.67
N ARG A 99 15.18 -7.88 4.62
CA ARG A 99 14.31 -8.82 5.34
C ARG A 99 13.04 -9.16 4.54
N GLY A 100 12.66 -8.30 3.59
CA GLY A 100 11.48 -8.48 2.73
C GLY A 100 10.16 -8.23 3.46
N TYR A 101 9.27 -7.47 2.81
CA TYR A 101 7.97 -7.07 3.37
C TYR A 101 6.81 -7.34 2.40
N MET A 102 6.78 -6.66 1.25
CA MET A 102 5.88 -7.02 0.13
C MET A 102 6.64 -7.71 -1.00
N THR A 103 7.94 -7.52 -1.04
CA THR A 103 8.84 -8.03 -2.07
C THR A 103 10.25 -8.07 -1.48
N THR A 104 11.17 -8.66 -2.24
CA THR A 104 12.60 -8.78 -1.95
C THR A 104 13.41 -8.42 -3.19
N PRO A 105 14.70 -8.05 -3.04
CA PRO A 105 15.61 -7.88 -4.17
C PRO A 105 15.60 -9.08 -5.13
N GLN A 106 15.60 -10.30 -4.58
CA GLN A 106 15.63 -11.55 -5.33
C GLN A 106 14.36 -11.76 -6.16
N GLU A 107 13.19 -11.48 -5.58
CA GLU A 107 11.93 -11.52 -6.31
C GLU A 107 11.93 -10.50 -7.47
N LEU A 108 12.45 -9.29 -7.25
CA LEU A 108 12.53 -8.25 -8.28
C LEU A 108 13.50 -8.62 -9.42
N VAL A 109 14.63 -9.26 -9.12
CA VAL A 109 15.55 -9.80 -10.13
C VAL A 109 14.87 -10.89 -10.97
N ALA A 110 14.16 -11.82 -10.33
CA ALA A 110 13.41 -12.86 -11.03
C ALA A 110 12.31 -12.27 -11.93
N VAL A 111 11.62 -11.23 -11.46
CA VAL A 111 10.64 -10.48 -12.25
C VAL A 111 11.30 -9.79 -13.44
N ALA A 112 12.46 -9.15 -13.25
CA ALA A 112 13.18 -8.51 -14.34
C ALA A 112 13.59 -9.50 -15.44
N GLN A 113 14.03 -10.71 -15.06
CA GLN A 113 14.36 -11.79 -15.99
C GLN A 113 13.13 -12.30 -16.76
N LYS A 114 12.00 -12.51 -16.08
CA LYS A 114 10.73 -12.92 -16.74
C LYS A 114 10.20 -11.83 -17.67
N ALA A 115 10.26 -10.58 -17.24
CA ALA A 115 9.87 -9.42 -18.05
C ALA A 115 10.75 -9.26 -19.31
N ALA A 116 12.06 -9.51 -19.21
CA ALA A 116 12.97 -9.46 -20.36
C ALA A 116 12.65 -10.51 -21.44
N LYS A 117 12.05 -11.65 -21.05
CA LYS A 117 11.52 -12.68 -21.96
C LYS A 117 10.13 -12.36 -22.52
N GLY A 118 9.57 -11.19 -22.17
CA GLY A 118 8.24 -10.77 -22.60
C GLY A 118 7.08 -11.46 -21.89
N LEU A 119 7.33 -12.19 -20.79
CA LEU A 119 6.30 -12.94 -20.09
C LEU A 119 5.31 -12.01 -19.38
N GLN A 120 4.01 -12.23 -19.64
CA GLN A 120 2.93 -11.53 -18.95
C GLN A 120 2.52 -12.30 -17.68
N PRO A 121 2.13 -11.59 -16.59
CA PRO A 121 2.00 -10.14 -16.47
C PRO A 121 3.28 -9.40 -16.06
N TYR A 122 4.40 -10.10 -15.85
CA TYR A 122 5.66 -9.55 -15.34
C TYR A 122 6.17 -8.36 -16.16
N LYS A 123 6.10 -8.45 -17.49
CA LYS A 123 6.50 -7.34 -18.37
C LYS A 123 5.67 -6.08 -18.09
N ALA A 124 4.33 -6.18 -18.11
CA ALA A 124 3.47 -5.04 -17.90
C ALA A 124 3.60 -4.45 -16.49
N ALA A 125 3.76 -5.30 -15.47
CA ALA A 125 3.99 -4.86 -14.10
C ALA A 125 5.32 -4.12 -13.95
N LYS A 126 6.42 -4.64 -14.52
CA LYS A 126 7.72 -3.95 -14.56
C LYS A 126 7.60 -2.59 -15.25
N ASP A 127 6.99 -2.55 -16.44
CA ASP A 127 6.82 -1.32 -17.21
C ASP A 127 6.03 -0.26 -16.42
N GLN A 128 4.99 -0.68 -15.70
CA GLN A 128 4.18 0.21 -14.86
C GLN A 128 4.99 0.77 -13.67
N VAL A 129 5.77 -0.06 -12.98
CA VAL A 129 6.65 0.39 -11.87
C VAL A 129 7.68 1.39 -12.39
N LEU A 130 8.36 1.09 -13.50
CA LEU A 130 9.38 1.97 -14.06
C LEU A 130 8.80 3.28 -14.60
N SER A 131 7.61 3.24 -15.21
CA SER A 131 6.89 4.44 -15.63
C SER A 131 6.57 5.35 -14.44
N PHE A 132 6.10 4.78 -13.32
CA PHE A 132 5.81 5.54 -12.11
C PHE A 132 7.08 6.03 -11.42
N ALA A 133 8.13 5.21 -11.33
CA ALA A 133 9.39 5.59 -10.71
C ALA A 133 10.14 6.69 -11.50
N GLY A 134 9.97 6.72 -12.83
CA GLY A 134 10.58 7.69 -13.72
C GLY A 134 9.86 9.04 -13.77
N SER A 135 8.64 9.15 -13.22
CA SER A 135 7.86 10.39 -13.23
C SER A 135 7.18 10.63 -11.89
N PRO A 136 7.48 11.74 -11.19
CA PRO A 136 8.36 12.83 -11.61
C PRO A 136 9.86 12.49 -11.51
N THR A 137 10.67 13.19 -12.32
CA THR A 137 12.13 13.11 -12.26
C THR A 137 12.72 13.86 -11.07
N SER A 138 12.03 14.91 -10.59
CA SER A 138 12.35 15.65 -9.37
C SER A 138 11.34 15.37 -8.25
N TRP A 139 11.65 15.77 -7.02
CA TRP A 139 10.74 15.62 -5.87
C TRP A 139 9.75 16.79 -5.78
N PRO A 140 8.44 16.60 -6.03
CA PRO A 140 7.48 17.71 -6.07
C PRO A 140 6.75 17.93 -4.74
N TYR A 141 7.04 17.14 -3.71
CA TYR A 141 6.22 17.06 -2.50
C TYR A 141 6.67 18.01 -1.38
N GLY A 142 7.45 19.03 -1.73
CA GLY A 142 8.00 20.01 -0.80
C GLY A 142 9.22 19.52 -0.01
N ALA A 143 9.72 20.39 0.87
CA ALA A 143 10.79 20.07 1.80
C ALA A 143 10.30 19.07 2.87
N ILE A 144 11.23 18.26 3.37
CA ILE A 144 10.99 17.28 4.43
C ILE A 144 11.91 17.68 5.59
N SER A 145 11.38 18.41 6.57
CA SER A 145 12.13 18.87 7.75
C SER A 145 11.20 19.50 8.78
N GLY A 146 11.63 19.51 10.04
CA GLY A 146 11.02 20.30 11.11
C GLY A 146 9.75 19.71 11.72
N LEU A 147 9.00 20.57 12.42
CA LEU A 147 7.76 20.21 13.10
C LEU A 147 6.62 19.89 12.11
N GLN A 148 5.91 18.80 12.34
CA GLN A 148 4.92 18.28 11.39
C GLN A 148 3.47 18.35 11.88
N SER A 149 2.57 18.61 10.92
CA SER A 149 1.12 18.55 11.10
C SER A 149 0.45 17.89 9.89
N CYS A 150 -0.77 17.40 10.07
CA CYS A 150 -1.49 16.66 9.04
C CYS A 150 -2.90 17.25 8.89
N SER A 151 -3.03 18.18 7.95
CA SER A 151 -4.30 18.89 7.67
C SER A 151 -5.32 18.06 6.89
N GLY A 152 -4.95 16.86 6.44
CA GLY A 152 -5.82 15.96 5.68
C GLY A 152 -5.12 14.63 5.38
N THR A 153 -5.84 13.73 4.71
CA THR A 153 -5.38 12.33 4.47
C THR A 153 -4.02 12.21 3.79
N LEU A 154 -3.69 13.10 2.85
CA LEU A 154 -2.41 13.04 2.13
C LEU A 154 -1.38 14.04 2.68
N SER A 155 -1.66 14.69 3.82
CA SER A 155 -0.81 15.74 4.38
C SER A 155 0.07 15.18 5.52
N PRO A 156 1.38 15.45 5.54
CA PRO A 156 2.12 16.20 4.52
C PRO A 156 2.29 15.40 3.23
N SER A 157 2.29 16.10 2.09
CA SER A 157 2.29 15.49 0.75
C SER A 157 3.46 14.53 0.53
N TYR A 158 4.61 14.80 1.15
CA TYR A 158 5.77 13.94 1.07
C TYR A 158 5.53 12.56 1.69
N ILE A 159 4.73 12.45 2.76
CA ILE A 159 4.31 11.15 3.30
C ILE A 159 3.23 10.53 2.41
N GLY A 160 2.12 11.24 2.17
CA GLY A 160 0.95 10.66 1.49
C GLY A 160 1.20 10.32 0.02
N ASN A 161 1.64 11.30 -0.76
CA ASN A 161 1.91 11.11 -2.20
C ASN A 161 3.34 10.65 -2.48
N GLY A 162 4.30 10.99 -1.61
CA GLY A 162 5.69 10.58 -1.80
C GLY A 162 5.98 9.12 -1.44
N ALA A 163 5.24 8.52 -0.50
CA ALA A 163 5.37 7.11 -0.14
C ALA A 163 5.38 6.14 -1.36
N PRO A 164 4.37 6.15 -2.25
CA PRO A 164 4.39 5.26 -3.42
C PRO A 164 5.56 5.54 -4.37
N LEU A 165 6.02 6.79 -4.49
CA LEU A 165 7.15 7.14 -5.35
C LEU A 165 8.47 6.59 -4.82
N ILE A 166 8.69 6.71 -3.51
CA ILE A 166 9.88 6.20 -2.86
C ILE A 166 9.96 4.69 -2.96
N PHE A 167 8.83 4.00 -2.73
CA PHE A 167 8.78 2.55 -2.89
C PHE A 167 8.99 2.11 -4.34
N ALA A 168 8.38 2.80 -5.32
CA ALA A 168 8.59 2.53 -6.73
C ALA A 168 10.05 2.73 -7.17
N LYS A 169 10.72 3.80 -6.71
CA LYS A 169 12.13 4.04 -7.00
C LYS A 169 13.02 2.97 -6.37
N ALA A 170 12.75 2.53 -5.14
CA ALA A 170 13.49 1.43 -4.52
C ALA A 170 13.34 0.11 -5.31
N MET A 171 12.16 -0.19 -5.86
CA MET A 171 12.00 -1.33 -6.76
C MET A 171 12.71 -1.11 -8.10
N ALA A 172 12.65 0.10 -8.67
CA ALA A 172 13.30 0.44 -9.93
C ALA A 172 14.83 0.26 -9.87
N TYR A 173 15.45 0.50 -8.72
CA TYR A 173 16.86 0.18 -8.48
C TYR A 173 17.17 -1.29 -8.82
N HIS A 174 16.40 -2.25 -8.28
CA HIS A 174 16.60 -3.68 -8.53
C HIS A 174 16.17 -4.12 -9.95
N LEU A 175 15.12 -3.49 -10.49
CA LEU A 175 14.61 -3.82 -11.84
C LEU A 175 15.52 -3.33 -12.98
N THR A 176 16.45 -2.40 -12.70
CA THR A 176 17.30 -1.74 -13.71
C THR A 176 18.79 -1.72 -13.38
N ALA A 177 19.17 -2.07 -12.14
CA ALA A 177 20.50 -1.86 -11.58
C ALA A 177 21.00 -0.40 -11.56
N ASN A 178 20.12 0.59 -11.80
CA ASN A 178 20.51 2.01 -11.76
C ASN A 178 20.56 2.55 -10.32
N SER A 179 21.77 2.75 -9.81
CA SER A 179 22.05 3.25 -8.46
C SER A 179 21.52 4.66 -8.17
N GLN A 180 21.20 5.46 -9.20
CA GLN A 180 20.58 6.78 -9.00
C GLN A 180 19.23 6.68 -8.29
N TYR A 181 18.47 5.60 -8.51
CA TYR A 181 17.22 5.37 -7.79
C TYR A 181 17.46 5.13 -6.30
N ALA A 182 18.44 4.30 -5.94
CA ALA A 182 18.78 4.04 -4.55
C ALA A 182 19.35 5.28 -3.85
N SER A 183 20.21 6.04 -4.53
CA SER A 183 20.72 7.33 -4.04
C SER A 183 19.60 8.32 -3.74
N PHE A 184 18.60 8.42 -4.63
CA PHE A 184 17.42 9.25 -4.43
C PHE A 184 16.63 8.81 -3.20
N VAL A 185 16.34 7.51 -3.08
CA VAL A 185 15.59 6.94 -1.95
C VAL A 185 16.32 7.22 -0.64
N ARG A 186 17.64 6.96 -0.57
CA ARG A 186 18.46 7.28 0.59
C ARG A 186 18.33 8.75 0.98
N SER A 187 18.54 9.68 0.03
CA SER A 187 18.46 11.11 0.33
C SER A 187 17.13 11.49 0.98
N LYS A 188 16.01 10.98 0.47
CA LYS A 188 14.68 11.29 1.01
C LYS A 188 14.40 10.62 2.35
N ILE A 189 14.96 9.43 2.60
CA ILE A 189 14.93 8.80 3.93
C ILE A 189 15.68 9.69 4.92
N MET A 190 16.85 10.21 4.56
CA MET A 190 17.62 11.08 5.44
C MET A 190 16.91 12.40 5.72
N ASP A 191 16.30 13.03 4.70
CA ASP A 191 15.47 14.22 4.93
C ASP A 191 14.29 13.91 5.88
N LEU A 192 13.69 12.71 5.78
CA LEU A 192 12.60 12.28 6.67
C LEU A 192 13.03 12.23 8.14
N THR A 193 14.29 11.88 8.43
CA THR A 193 14.80 11.81 9.81
C THR A 193 14.94 13.18 10.50
N ASP A 194 14.84 14.29 9.75
CA ASP A 194 14.83 15.66 10.28
C ASP A 194 13.41 16.15 10.67
N THR A 195 12.40 15.27 10.58
CA THR A 195 11.02 15.60 10.93
C THR A 195 10.66 15.15 12.34
N TYR A 196 9.80 15.90 13.03
CA TYR A 196 9.39 15.56 14.39
C TYR A 196 8.00 16.08 14.75
N GLY A 197 7.47 15.59 15.88
CA GLY A 197 6.30 16.19 16.55
C GLY A 197 4.98 16.10 15.79
N TYR A 198 4.82 15.07 14.94
CA TYR A 198 3.62 14.83 14.11
C TYR A 198 2.30 14.97 14.89
N GLY A 199 1.60 16.08 14.67
CA GLY A 199 0.30 16.36 15.30
C GLY A 199 0.40 16.57 16.82
N GLY A 200 1.58 16.93 17.33
CA GLY A 200 1.84 17.23 18.74
C GLY A 200 1.73 16.02 19.67
N THR A 201 1.44 16.25 20.94
CA THR A 201 1.34 15.23 21.99
C THR A 201 -0.05 14.61 22.14
N SER A 202 -1.02 15.01 21.31
CA SER A 202 -2.38 14.46 21.36
C SER A 202 -2.45 13.06 20.75
N TYR A 203 -3.10 12.14 21.46
CA TYR A 203 -3.40 10.78 21.00
C TYR A 203 -4.91 10.56 21.00
N SER A 204 -5.54 10.85 19.86
CA SER A 204 -6.98 10.76 19.70
C SER A 204 -7.36 10.54 18.24
N GLY A 205 -8.61 10.13 18.00
CA GLY A 205 -9.15 10.01 16.64
C GLY A 205 -9.24 11.34 15.87
N GLY A 206 -9.08 12.48 16.56
CA GLY A 206 -8.97 13.80 15.92
C GLY A 206 -7.57 14.12 15.39
N ASN A 207 -6.54 13.36 15.80
CA ASN A 207 -5.18 13.55 15.30
C ASN A 207 -4.96 12.74 14.01
N GLN A 208 -5.21 13.37 12.86
CA GLN A 208 -5.06 12.75 11.54
C GLN A 208 -3.64 12.24 11.25
N CYS A 209 -2.60 12.80 11.88
CA CYS A 209 -1.23 12.33 11.67
C CYS A 209 -1.05 10.87 12.05
N ILE A 210 -1.73 10.40 13.10
CA ILE A 210 -1.65 9.01 13.53
C ILE A 210 -2.04 8.06 12.39
N LEU A 211 -3.14 8.35 11.72
CA LEU A 211 -3.63 7.52 10.61
C LEU A 211 -2.73 7.63 9.39
N ASN A 212 -2.29 8.84 9.04
CA ASN A 212 -1.40 9.04 7.89
C ASN A 212 -0.07 8.31 8.09
N LEU A 213 0.51 8.39 9.30
CA LEU A 213 1.71 7.64 9.64
C LEU A 213 1.48 6.13 9.53
N SER A 214 0.35 5.65 10.05
CA SER A 214 -0.05 4.23 9.96
C SER A 214 -0.28 3.76 8.51
N TRP A 215 -0.63 4.66 7.59
CA TRP A 215 -0.87 4.29 6.19
C TRP A 215 0.39 4.34 5.32
N TYR A 216 1.23 5.34 5.52
CA TYR A 216 2.22 5.69 4.50
C TYR A 216 3.66 5.39 4.91
N ILE A 217 3.98 5.34 6.22
CA ILE A 217 5.31 4.94 6.71
C ILE A 217 5.71 3.51 6.27
N PRO A 218 4.80 2.53 6.16
CA PRO A 218 5.14 1.22 5.61
C PRO A 218 5.94 1.28 4.29
N SER A 219 5.55 2.12 3.33
CA SER A 219 6.25 2.28 2.05
C SER A 219 7.68 2.80 2.21
N TRP A 220 7.94 3.64 3.21
CA TRP A 220 9.28 4.14 3.51
C TRP A 220 10.15 3.05 4.14
N ILE A 221 9.60 2.26 5.05
CA ILE A 221 10.28 1.09 5.64
C ILE A 221 10.63 0.07 4.55
N MET A 222 9.67 -0.26 3.68
CA MET A 222 9.88 -1.18 2.56
C MET A 222 10.96 -0.67 1.60
N ALA A 223 10.97 0.63 1.29
CA ALA A 223 11.99 1.22 0.43
C ALA A 223 13.38 1.17 1.08
N ALA A 224 13.49 1.50 2.37
CA ALA A 224 14.73 1.46 3.13
C ALA A 224 15.31 0.04 3.21
N ASP A 225 14.45 -0.97 3.41
CA ASP A 225 14.85 -2.37 3.40
C ASP A 225 15.34 -2.82 2.00
N LEU A 226 14.64 -2.43 0.94
CA LEU A 226 15.04 -2.77 -0.43
C LEU A 226 16.39 -2.18 -0.81
N ILE A 227 16.72 -0.96 -0.38
CA ILE A 227 18.01 -0.34 -0.70
C ILE A 227 19.10 -0.65 0.35
N ARG A 228 18.88 -1.59 1.27
CA ARG A 228 19.77 -1.84 2.42
C ARG A 228 21.23 -2.09 2.04
N ASP A 229 21.45 -2.82 0.95
CA ASP A 229 22.80 -3.18 0.47
C ASP A 229 23.37 -2.18 -0.55
N TYR A 230 22.65 -1.09 -0.86
CA TYR A 230 23.20 0.00 -1.64
C TYR A 230 24.37 0.61 -0.88
N SER A 231 25.56 0.62 -1.47
CA SER A 231 26.80 1.07 -0.81
C SER A 231 26.75 2.50 -0.30
N GLY A 232 25.90 3.36 -0.87
CA GLY A 232 25.68 4.71 -0.38
C GLY A 232 24.86 4.79 0.90
N PHE A 233 24.05 3.77 1.25
CA PHE A 233 23.24 3.75 2.46
C PHE A 233 24.01 3.09 3.60
N SER A 234 24.72 3.92 4.36
CA SER A 234 25.64 3.47 5.41
C SER A 234 24.91 2.84 6.61
N LEU A 235 25.66 2.16 7.49
CA LEU A 235 25.11 1.70 8.77
C LEU A 235 24.60 2.87 9.62
N SER A 236 25.32 3.98 9.64
CA SER A 236 24.91 5.18 10.38
C SER A 236 23.58 5.73 9.86
N ASP A 237 23.40 5.81 8.54
CA ASP A 237 22.14 6.27 7.95
C ASP A 237 20.96 5.38 8.36
N ARG A 238 21.17 4.05 8.33
CA ARG A 238 20.16 3.07 8.77
C ARG A 238 19.81 3.25 10.24
N GLN A 239 20.81 3.42 11.10
CA GLN A 239 20.59 3.66 12.54
C GLN A 239 19.85 4.97 12.80
N THR A 240 20.18 6.05 12.07
CA THR A 240 19.45 7.32 12.15
C THR A 240 17.97 7.13 11.80
N PHE A 241 17.68 6.40 10.72
CA PHE A 241 16.29 6.10 10.34
C PHE A 241 15.59 5.21 11.37
N GLN A 242 16.26 4.18 11.90
CA GLN A 242 15.71 3.32 12.95
C GLN A 242 15.39 4.09 14.23
N HIS A 243 16.26 5.00 14.66
CA HIS A 243 16.00 5.88 15.80
C HIS A 243 14.79 6.78 15.55
N TRP A 244 14.70 7.40 14.38
CA TRP A 244 13.53 8.22 14.02
C TRP A 244 12.22 7.41 14.07
N LEU A 245 12.21 6.19 13.54
CA LEU A 245 11.04 5.30 13.64
C LEU A 245 10.68 4.98 15.09
N ALA A 246 11.68 4.64 15.92
CA ALA A 246 11.49 4.30 17.33
C ALA A 246 10.92 5.48 18.14
N PHE A 247 11.48 6.68 17.92
CA PHE A 247 11.24 7.84 18.78
C PHE A 247 10.15 8.76 18.28
N GLU A 248 9.98 8.95 16.98
CA GLU A 248 8.96 9.87 16.45
C GLU A 248 7.67 9.15 16.06
N ILE A 249 7.79 7.98 15.42
CA ILE A 249 6.66 7.33 14.77
C ILE A 249 5.98 6.29 15.66
N TYR A 250 6.74 5.42 16.31
CA TYR A 250 6.20 4.24 16.97
C TYR A 250 5.06 4.55 17.94
N LYS A 251 5.23 5.52 18.84
CA LYS A 251 4.20 5.92 19.82
C LYS A 251 2.85 6.27 19.19
N LYS A 252 2.84 6.84 17.98
CA LYS A 252 1.62 7.24 17.26
C LYS A 252 0.90 6.02 16.72
N VAL A 253 1.62 5.15 16.03
CA VAL A 253 1.05 3.95 15.41
C VAL A 253 0.70 2.88 16.45
N ASP A 254 1.45 2.81 17.55
CA ASP A 254 1.13 1.99 18.72
C ASP A 254 -0.20 2.40 19.34
N TRP A 255 -0.44 3.70 19.56
CA TRP A 255 -1.75 4.16 20.06
C TRP A 255 -2.90 3.70 19.16
N ALA A 256 -2.75 3.81 17.84
CA ALA A 256 -3.77 3.34 16.91
C ALA A 256 -3.97 1.82 17.02
N SER A 257 -2.86 1.07 17.04
CA SER A 257 -2.85 -0.38 17.22
C SER A 257 -3.54 -0.82 18.51
N ASP A 258 -3.33 -0.09 19.60
CA ASP A 258 -3.81 -0.42 20.94
C ASP A 258 -5.27 -0.03 21.16
N THR A 259 -5.67 1.14 20.65
CA THR A 259 -6.93 1.77 21.01
C THR A 259 -8.05 1.47 20.01
N ARG A 260 -7.74 1.27 18.72
CA ARG A 260 -8.76 1.31 17.66
C ARG A 260 -9.11 -0.09 17.16
N SER A 261 -10.41 -0.42 17.13
CA SER A 261 -10.89 -1.68 16.55
C SER A 261 -11.14 -1.60 15.03
N ASN A 262 -11.16 -0.40 14.47
CA ASN A 262 -11.40 -0.16 13.05
C ASN A 262 -10.11 -0.10 12.22
N ASN A 263 -10.22 0.36 10.97
CA ASN A 263 -9.16 0.46 9.99
C ASN A 263 -7.95 1.27 10.47
N TRP A 264 -8.13 2.21 11.42
CA TRP A 264 -7.00 2.89 12.06
C TRP A 264 -6.12 1.90 12.83
N GLY A 265 -6.74 1.03 13.61
CA GLY A 265 -5.99 0.03 14.37
C GLY A 265 -5.42 -1.06 13.48
N SER A 266 -6.14 -1.44 12.42
CA SER A 266 -5.63 -2.36 11.40
C SER A 266 -4.32 -1.85 10.77
N ALA A 267 -4.30 -0.58 10.32
CA ALA A 267 -3.11 0.05 9.79
C ALA A 267 -2.03 0.29 10.86
N GLY A 268 -2.44 0.67 12.07
CA GLY A 268 -1.55 0.90 13.21
C GLY A 268 -0.81 -0.35 13.64
N SER A 269 -1.50 -1.48 13.80
CA SER A 269 -0.89 -2.78 14.15
C SER A 269 0.09 -3.25 13.08
N ALA A 270 -0.29 -3.14 11.80
CA ALA A 270 0.61 -3.47 10.70
C ALA A 270 1.91 -2.63 10.74
N THR A 271 1.78 -1.31 10.92
CA THR A 271 2.93 -0.40 10.95
C THR A 271 3.78 -0.57 12.20
N ALA A 272 3.15 -0.77 13.37
CA ALA A 272 3.87 -1.06 14.61
C ALA A 272 4.70 -2.35 14.49
N ALA A 273 4.12 -3.41 13.91
CA ALA A 273 4.85 -4.66 13.64
C ALA A 273 5.99 -4.46 12.62
N MET A 274 5.78 -3.68 11.55
CA MET A 274 6.83 -3.37 10.57
C MET A 274 7.99 -2.57 11.18
N ILE A 275 7.71 -1.58 12.03
CA ILE A 275 8.75 -0.83 12.75
C ILE A 275 9.53 -1.79 13.65
N ALA A 276 8.84 -2.58 14.46
CA ALA A 276 9.47 -3.56 15.33
C ALA A 276 10.36 -4.54 14.53
N ASP A 277 9.88 -5.08 13.41
CA ASP A 277 10.67 -5.97 12.56
C ASP A 277 11.90 -5.29 11.95
N TYR A 278 11.76 -4.04 11.47
CA TYR A 278 12.85 -3.28 10.88
C TYR A 278 13.96 -2.94 11.89
N LEU A 279 13.60 -2.82 13.16
CA LEU A 279 14.51 -2.57 14.28
C LEU A 279 15.15 -3.85 14.84
N SER A 280 14.75 -5.03 14.36
CA SER A 280 15.31 -6.31 14.83
C SER A 280 16.84 -6.34 14.71
N GLY A 281 17.52 -6.70 15.81
CA GLY A 281 18.98 -6.76 15.89
C GLY A 281 19.70 -5.40 15.96
N SER A 282 18.98 -4.27 16.01
CA SER A 282 19.60 -2.94 16.13
C SER A 282 20.04 -2.57 17.55
N GLY A 283 19.50 -3.24 18.57
CA GLY A 283 19.64 -2.85 19.98
C GLY A 283 18.79 -1.65 20.39
N ILE A 284 18.02 -1.05 19.47
CA ILE A 284 17.15 0.09 19.75
C ILE A 284 15.82 -0.40 20.34
N LEU A 285 15.47 0.12 21.52
CA LEU A 285 14.17 -0.12 22.15
C LEU A 285 13.10 0.80 21.58
N LEU A 286 11.87 0.29 21.52
CA LEU A 286 10.69 1.06 21.14
C LEU A 286 10.05 1.64 22.40
N THR A 287 9.72 2.94 22.38
CA THR A 287 9.09 3.62 23.51
C THR A 287 7.63 3.91 23.18
N ASP A 288 6.72 3.34 23.97
CA ASP A 288 5.28 3.57 23.80
C ASP A 288 4.88 4.99 24.25
N ARG A 289 3.59 5.33 24.10
CA ARG A 289 3.06 6.66 24.46
C ARG A 289 3.11 6.98 25.96
N TYR A 290 3.29 5.97 26.82
CA TYR A 290 3.41 6.11 28.27
C TYR A 290 4.87 6.15 28.74
N GLY A 291 5.82 6.02 27.81
CA GLY A 291 7.25 5.98 28.12
C GLY A 291 7.76 4.57 28.43
N SER A 292 6.93 3.53 28.33
CA SER A 292 7.38 2.16 28.56
C SER A 292 8.25 1.70 27.39
N GLN A 293 9.40 1.11 27.72
CA GLN A 293 10.31 0.57 26.72
C GLN A 293 10.01 -0.89 26.44
N GLN A 294 10.05 -1.25 25.17
CA GLN A 294 9.87 -2.62 24.70
C GLN A 294 11.00 -2.97 23.72
N THR A 295 11.40 -4.23 23.75
CA THR A 295 12.25 -4.80 22.71
C THR A 295 11.46 -4.89 21.38
N PRO A 296 12.16 -4.91 20.23
CA PRO A 296 11.56 -5.26 18.95
C PRO A 296 10.70 -6.52 18.98
N ALA A 297 11.14 -7.59 19.64
CA ALA A 297 10.38 -8.84 19.73
C ALA A 297 9.05 -8.67 20.49
N GLN A 298 9.07 -7.97 21.63
CA GLN A 298 7.86 -7.68 22.40
C GLN A 298 6.87 -6.83 21.62
N ALA A 299 7.34 -5.75 21.00
CA ALA A 299 6.51 -4.85 20.20
C ALA A 299 5.88 -5.57 18.99
N TYR A 300 6.65 -6.42 18.31
CA TYR A 300 6.17 -7.23 17.19
C TYR A 300 5.07 -8.22 17.62
N ALA A 301 5.31 -8.96 18.71
CA ALA A 301 4.34 -9.90 19.26
C ALA A 301 3.05 -9.20 19.72
N GLN A 302 3.17 -8.04 20.37
CA GLN A 302 2.04 -7.25 20.84
C GLN A 302 1.20 -6.72 19.65
N ALA A 303 1.84 -6.21 18.60
CA ALA A 303 1.15 -5.77 17.40
C ALA A 303 0.38 -6.91 16.72
N LYS A 304 1.01 -8.09 16.57
CA LYS A 304 0.35 -9.32 16.07
C LYS A 304 -0.87 -9.68 16.90
N GLN A 305 -0.73 -9.73 18.22
CA GLN A 305 -1.81 -10.11 19.11
C GLN A 305 -3.00 -9.15 18.99
N ARG A 306 -2.75 -7.84 18.99
CA ARG A 306 -3.77 -6.81 18.80
C ARG A 306 -4.49 -6.93 17.45
N GLN A 307 -3.79 -7.32 16.38
CA GLN A 307 -4.43 -7.59 15.09
C GLN A 307 -5.35 -8.81 15.14
N LEU A 308 -4.91 -9.90 15.78
CA LEU A 308 -5.75 -11.08 15.99
C LEU A 308 -6.99 -10.76 16.83
N ASP A 309 -6.84 -9.99 17.90
CA ASP A 309 -7.95 -9.59 18.78
C ASP A 309 -8.93 -8.66 18.06
N ARG A 310 -8.45 -7.80 17.15
CA ARG A 310 -9.32 -7.00 16.29
C ARG A 310 -10.12 -7.86 15.32
N MET A 311 -9.49 -8.87 14.72
CA MET A 311 -10.15 -9.78 13.78
C MET A 311 -11.17 -10.67 14.50
N LYS A 312 -10.83 -11.22 15.67
CA LYS A 312 -11.71 -12.11 16.45
C LYS A 312 -12.81 -11.35 17.20
N GLY A 313 -12.59 -10.08 17.49
CA GLY A 313 -13.42 -9.29 18.37
C GLY A 313 -12.83 -9.22 19.78
N ASN A 314 -12.95 -8.05 20.41
CA ASN A 314 -12.46 -7.77 21.75
C ASN A 314 -13.26 -6.63 22.38
N THR A 315 -13.21 -6.50 23.70
CA THR A 315 -13.97 -5.50 24.46
C THR A 315 -13.16 -4.29 24.91
N TYR A 316 -11.84 -4.29 24.70
CA TYR A 316 -10.94 -3.27 25.24
C TYR A 316 -10.56 -2.19 24.21
N MET A 317 -10.70 -2.46 22.92
CA MET A 317 -10.52 -1.46 21.86
C MET A 317 -11.82 -0.67 21.63
N ASP A 318 -11.67 0.59 21.23
CA ASP A 318 -12.75 1.49 20.86
C ASP A 318 -13.55 0.97 19.66
N ASN A 319 -14.80 0.58 19.91
CA ASN A 319 -15.81 0.25 18.91
C ASN A 319 -16.80 1.41 18.80
N TYR A 320 -16.45 2.46 18.05
CA TYR A 320 -17.17 3.74 18.08
C TYR A 320 -18.50 3.70 17.34
N ASN A 321 -18.59 2.97 16.23
CA ASN A 321 -19.78 3.01 15.38
C ASN A 321 -20.82 1.98 15.82
N CYS A 322 -20.37 0.83 16.33
CA CYS A 322 -21.27 -0.25 16.73
C CYS A 322 -21.36 -0.49 18.23
N HIS A 323 -20.44 0.06 19.03
CA HIS A 323 -20.38 -0.15 20.48
C HIS A 323 -20.44 -1.63 20.90
N GLN A 324 -19.89 -2.50 20.04
CA GLN A 324 -19.88 -3.95 20.20
C GLN A 324 -18.45 -4.44 19.99
N GLY A 325 -17.99 -5.36 20.84
CA GLY A 325 -16.68 -5.99 20.73
C GLY A 325 -16.57 -7.04 19.62
N VAL A 326 -17.24 -6.82 18.50
CA VAL A 326 -17.35 -7.79 17.40
C VAL A 326 -16.37 -7.44 16.30
N GLY A 327 -15.44 -8.36 16.03
CA GLY A 327 -14.49 -8.27 14.92
C GLY A 327 -15.12 -8.68 13.59
N PHE A 328 -14.40 -9.46 12.79
CA PHE A 328 -14.92 -10.00 11.54
C PHE A 328 -15.94 -11.09 11.86
N ARG A 329 -17.20 -10.88 11.49
CA ARG A 329 -18.27 -11.84 11.77
C ARG A 329 -18.09 -13.15 11.00
N ALA A 330 -18.87 -14.16 11.40
CA ALA A 330 -18.87 -15.48 10.76
C ALA A 330 -19.26 -15.46 9.27
N ASP A 331 -20.02 -14.45 8.84
CA ASP A 331 -20.40 -14.19 7.46
C ASP A 331 -19.41 -13.26 6.72
N GLY A 332 -18.33 -12.83 7.39
CA GLY A 332 -17.30 -11.95 6.84
C GLY A 332 -17.56 -10.46 7.01
N GLY A 333 -18.75 -10.03 7.45
CA GLY A 333 -19.03 -8.61 7.70
C GLY A 333 -18.13 -8.03 8.79
N VAL A 334 -17.70 -6.77 8.64
CA VAL A 334 -16.90 -6.03 9.63
C VAL A 334 -17.77 -4.91 10.24
N PRO A 335 -18.50 -5.15 11.34
CA PRO A 335 -19.57 -4.27 11.81
C PRO A 335 -19.16 -2.80 11.92
N GLU A 336 -18.00 -2.56 12.53
CA GLU A 336 -17.46 -1.23 12.77
C GLU A 336 -17.23 -0.43 11.47
N GLU A 337 -16.90 -1.10 10.36
CA GLU A 337 -16.77 -0.46 9.05
C GLU A 337 -18.09 -0.40 8.29
N LEU A 338 -18.94 -1.42 8.42
CA LEU A 338 -20.25 -1.46 7.78
C LEU A 338 -21.18 -0.35 8.28
N ALA A 339 -21.03 0.05 9.55
CA ALA A 339 -21.80 1.14 10.14
C ALA A 339 -21.38 2.55 9.66
N ARG A 340 -20.29 2.68 8.90
CA ARG A 340 -19.83 3.96 8.36
C ARG A 340 -20.69 4.48 7.20
N GLY A 341 -21.53 3.63 6.62
CA GLY A 341 -22.47 3.98 5.56
C GLY A 341 -23.84 3.33 5.76
N THR A 342 -24.53 3.05 4.67
CA THR A 342 -25.94 2.59 4.70
C THR A 342 -26.11 1.14 5.17
N THR A 343 -25.05 0.33 5.21
CA THR A 343 -25.15 -1.10 5.55
C THR A 343 -25.52 -1.34 7.01
N THR A 344 -25.08 -0.48 7.94
CA THR A 344 -25.25 -0.62 9.41
C THR A 344 -24.48 -1.81 10.01
N CYS A 345 -24.35 -1.86 11.34
CA CYS A 345 -23.55 -2.87 12.07
C CYS A 345 -23.91 -4.33 11.76
N SER A 346 -25.19 -4.62 11.57
CA SER A 346 -25.73 -5.97 11.38
C SER A 346 -25.99 -6.32 9.91
N GLY A 347 -25.66 -5.43 8.97
CA GLY A 347 -25.97 -5.65 7.56
C GLY A 347 -25.27 -6.90 7.00
N GLN A 348 -26.00 -7.75 6.30
CA GLN A 348 -25.55 -9.05 5.78
C GLN A 348 -24.87 -8.96 4.41
N TRP A 349 -24.91 -7.78 3.77
CA TRP A 349 -24.25 -7.46 2.51
C TRP A 349 -24.09 -5.94 2.39
N ILE A 350 -23.28 -5.48 1.43
CA ILE A 350 -23.15 -4.06 1.09
C ILE A 350 -24.44 -3.55 0.43
N LYS A 351 -25.10 -2.55 1.03
CA LYS A 351 -26.35 -1.97 0.48
C LYS A 351 -26.09 -0.97 -0.64
N ALA A 352 -24.99 -0.23 -0.57
CA ALA A 352 -24.54 0.72 -1.58
C ALA A 352 -23.01 0.79 -1.59
N LEU A 353 -22.43 1.19 -2.72
CA LEU A 353 -20.97 1.42 -2.85
C LEU A 353 -20.55 2.72 -2.15
N ASP A 354 -20.84 2.81 -0.86
CA ASP A 354 -20.60 3.97 0.00
C ASP A 354 -19.46 3.72 1.00
N SER A 355 -19.42 4.50 2.08
CA SER A 355 -18.46 4.35 3.16
C SER A 355 -18.38 2.94 3.75
N SER A 356 -19.48 2.17 3.80
CA SER A 356 -19.49 0.80 4.31
C SER A 356 -18.54 -0.09 3.49
N TRP A 357 -18.64 0.01 2.17
CA TRP A 357 -17.80 -0.71 1.22
C TRP A 357 -16.36 -0.21 1.27
N MET A 358 -16.17 1.10 1.20
CA MET A 358 -14.84 1.72 1.17
C MET A 358 -14.02 1.41 2.42
N TYR A 359 -14.61 1.54 3.61
CA TYR A 359 -13.88 1.32 4.85
C TYR A 359 -13.65 -0.16 5.17
N THR A 360 -14.50 -1.07 4.67
CA THR A 360 -14.23 -2.51 4.72
C THR A 360 -12.94 -2.84 3.95
N MET A 361 -12.78 -2.30 2.73
CA MET A 361 -11.54 -2.49 1.95
C MET A 361 -10.33 -1.79 2.60
N THR A 362 -10.54 -0.60 3.17
CA THR A 362 -9.47 0.15 3.88
C THR A 362 -8.99 -0.61 5.12
N HIS A 363 -9.90 -1.27 5.84
CA HIS A 363 -9.55 -2.15 6.95
C HIS A 363 -8.73 -3.35 6.48
N LEU A 364 -9.18 -4.00 5.40
CA LEU A 364 -8.48 -5.15 4.81
C LEU A 364 -7.07 -4.79 4.33
N GLN A 365 -6.83 -3.58 3.79
CA GLN A 365 -5.48 -3.15 3.41
C GLN A 365 -4.47 -3.29 4.55
N GLY A 366 -4.76 -2.71 5.73
CA GLY A 366 -3.87 -2.82 6.89
C GLY A 366 -3.70 -4.25 7.38
N THR A 367 -4.80 -5.03 7.38
CA THR A 367 -4.78 -6.43 7.82
C THR A 367 -3.93 -7.28 6.88
N MET A 368 -4.03 -7.05 5.57
CA MET A 368 -3.27 -7.76 4.55
C MET A 368 -1.78 -7.41 4.57
N VAL A 369 -1.43 -6.14 4.80
CA VAL A 369 -0.02 -5.75 5.01
C VAL A 369 0.60 -6.51 6.17
N HIS A 370 -0.13 -6.57 7.28
CA HIS A 370 0.32 -7.29 8.46
C HIS A 370 0.40 -8.80 8.21
N ALA A 371 -0.61 -9.39 7.59
CA ALA A 371 -0.64 -10.81 7.26
C ALA A 371 0.54 -11.21 6.35
N GLU A 372 0.85 -10.40 5.35
CA GLU A 372 2.00 -10.62 4.47
C GLU A 372 3.34 -10.49 5.20
N LEU A 373 3.49 -9.50 6.10
CA LEU A 373 4.66 -9.40 6.97
C LEU A 373 4.84 -10.68 7.79
N LEU A 374 3.80 -11.14 8.50
CA LEU A 374 3.89 -12.36 9.32
C LEU A 374 4.20 -13.58 8.46
N LEU A 375 3.57 -13.72 7.29
CA LEU A 375 3.79 -14.84 6.39
C LEU A 375 5.25 -14.91 5.93
N ARG A 376 5.86 -13.76 5.60
CA ARG A 376 7.30 -13.65 5.30
C ARG A 376 8.21 -13.79 6.51
N ARG A 377 7.63 -13.95 7.71
CA ARG A 377 8.30 -14.43 8.93
C ARG A 377 7.94 -15.86 9.30
N GLY A 378 7.32 -16.61 8.39
CA GLY A 378 6.93 -18.01 8.59
C GLY A 378 5.65 -18.20 9.39
N ASP A 379 4.86 -17.15 9.58
CA ASP A 379 3.66 -17.15 10.42
C ASP A 379 2.40 -16.83 9.61
N PRO A 380 1.60 -17.83 9.22
CA PRO A 380 0.37 -17.61 8.46
C PRO A 380 -0.84 -17.23 9.34
N SER A 381 -0.66 -16.99 10.64
CA SER A 381 -1.77 -16.94 11.61
C SER A 381 -2.86 -15.92 11.31
N LEU A 382 -2.54 -14.78 10.69
CA LEU A 382 -3.57 -13.82 10.26
C LEU A 382 -4.35 -14.32 9.04
N TYR A 383 -3.66 -14.90 8.06
CA TYR A 383 -4.31 -15.49 6.89
C TYR A 383 -5.23 -16.67 7.26
N THR A 384 -4.82 -17.48 8.23
CA THR A 384 -5.56 -18.68 8.66
C THR A 384 -6.45 -18.43 9.87
N CYS A 385 -6.57 -17.18 10.35
CA CYS A 385 -7.36 -16.85 11.51
C CYS A 385 -8.84 -17.19 11.25
N ILE A 386 -9.37 -18.13 12.02
CA ILE A 386 -10.80 -18.42 12.08
C ILE A 386 -11.09 -19.00 13.47
N THR A 387 -12.12 -18.47 14.12
CA THR A 387 -12.60 -18.97 15.42
C THR A 387 -13.56 -20.14 15.23
N SER A 388 -13.94 -20.82 16.32
CA SER A 388 -14.93 -21.91 16.28
C SER A 388 -16.29 -21.49 15.74
N THR A 389 -16.67 -20.21 15.86
CA THR A 389 -17.91 -19.66 15.28
C THR A 389 -17.75 -19.28 13.81
N GLY A 390 -16.56 -19.43 13.25
CA GLY A 390 -16.25 -19.04 11.88
C GLY A 390 -15.92 -17.55 11.71
N ALA A 391 -15.86 -16.77 12.79
CA ALA A 391 -15.46 -15.36 12.81
C ALA A 391 -13.93 -15.19 12.69
N GLY A 392 -13.47 -13.99 12.34
CA GLY A 392 -12.04 -13.63 12.26
C GLY A 392 -11.36 -13.87 10.91
N SER A 393 -12.06 -14.36 9.90
CA SER A 393 -11.45 -14.78 8.63
C SER A 393 -11.36 -13.67 7.60
N ILE A 394 -10.13 -13.34 7.17
CA ILE A 394 -9.87 -12.42 6.05
C ILE A 394 -10.55 -12.92 4.77
N LEU A 395 -10.41 -14.21 4.44
CA LEU A 395 -11.03 -14.81 3.26
C LEU A 395 -12.54 -14.57 3.24
N LYS A 396 -13.23 -14.84 4.37
CA LYS A 396 -14.67 -14.61 4.47
C LYS A 396 -15.02 -13.14 4.31
N THR A 397 -14.23 -12.21 4.85
CA THR A 397 -14.46 -10.77 4.66
C THR A 397 -14.29 -10.33 3.21
N ILE A 398 -13.35 -10.91 2.46
CA ILE A 398 -13.24 -10.66 1.01
C ILE A 398 -14.45 -11.25 0.28
N LEU A 399 -14.86 -12.47 0.62
CA LEU A 399 -16.02 -13.12 0.00
C LEU A 399 -17.34 -12.43 0.36
N PHE A 400 -17.48 -11.82 1.54
CA PHE A 400 -18.61 -10.96 1.88
C PHE A 400 -18.86 -9.86 0.83
N LEU A 401 -17.79 -9.39 0.18
CA LEU A 401 -17.88 -8.47 -0.95
C LEU A 401 -18.07 -9.22 -2.28
N LEU A 402 -17.21 -10.18 -2.60
CA LEU A 402 -17.10 -10.73 -3.97
C LEU A 402 -18.04 -11.91 -4.29
N HIS A 403 -18.46 -12.63 -3.27
CA HIS A 403 -19.35 -13.78 -3.34
C HIS A 403 -20.05 -13.93 -2.00
N ASN A 404 -20.98 -13.00 -1.74
CA ASN A 404 -21.54 -12.82 -0.41
C ASN A 404 -22.18 -14.14 0.09
N PRO A 405 -21.81 -14.63 1.28
CA PRO A 405 -22.24 -15.94 1.76
C PRO A 405 -23.70 -15.99 2.20
N ASN A 406 -24.33 -14.84 2.44
CA ASN A 406 -25.76 -14.77 2.78
C ASN A 406 -26.63 -14.73 1.52
N ASP A 407 -26.22 -13.97 0.50
CA ASP A 407 -26.89 -13.89 -0.79
C ASP A 407 -25.89 -13.51 -1.91
N PRO A 408 -25.47 -14.48 -2.76
CA PRO A 408 -24.53 -14.23 -3.84
C PRO A 408 -24.95 -13.14 -4.83
N THR A 409 -26.26 -12.86 -4.97
CA THR A 409 -26.79 -11.80 -5.85
C THR A 409 -26.53 -10.40 -5.30
N LYS A 410 -26.13 -10.28 -4.03
CA LYS A 410 -25.76 -9.02 -3.36
C LYS A 410 -24.24 -8.76 -3.35
N SER A 411 -23.47 -9.56 -4.07
CA SER A 411 -22.03 -9.35 -4.22
C SER A 411 -21.75 -8.03 -4.96
N VAL A 412 -20.70 -7.34 -4.55
CA VAL A 412 -20.25 -6.07 -5.13
C VAL A 412 -18.85 -6.22 -5.72
N ALA A 413 -18.54 -5.41 -6.73
CA ALA A 413 -17.21 -5.41 -7.35
C ALA A 413 -16.14 -4.90 -6.37
N TRP A 414 -14.92 -5.39 -6.55
CA TRP A 414 -13.76 -4.85 -5.84
C TRP A 414 -13.37 -3.49 -6.41
N LYS A 415 -12.87 -2.57 -5.57
CA LYS A 415 -12.39 -1.26 -6.03
C LYS A 415 -11.00 -1.37 -6.65
N MET A 416 -10.90 -1.93 -7.84
CA MET A 416 -9.61 -2.22 -8.48
C MET A 416 -8.67 -1.01 -8.62
N SER A 417 -9.21 0.19 -8.87
CA SER A 417 -8.42 1.41 -9.04
C SER A 417 -7.65 1.86 -7.80
N ASN A 418 -8.13 1.50 -6.60
CA ASN A 418 -7.50 1.90 -5.34
C ASN A 418 -7.00 0.70 -4.53
N ASP A 419 -7.56 -0.49 -4.71
CA ASP A 419 -7.36 -1.63 -3.80
C ASP A 419 -6.96 -2.93 -4.53
N GLY A 420 -6.65 -2.86 -5.83
CA GLY A 420 -6.28 -4.05 -6.61
C GLY A 420 -5.10 -4.83 -6.02
N SER A 421 -4.08 -4.14 -5.51
CA SER A 421 -2.92 -4.78 -4.88
C SER A 421 -3.28 -5.64 -3.68
N THR A 422 -4.24 -5.19 -2.84
CA THR A 422 -4.74 -5.96 -1.71
C THR A 422 -5.32 -7.30 -2.16
N LEU A 423 -6.07 -7.27 -3.26
CA LEU A 423 -6.69 -8.47 -3.82
C LEU A 423 -5.64 -9.38 -4.48
N GLU A 424 -4.60 -8.82 -5.10
CA GLU A 424 -3.48 -9.59 -5.66
C GLU A 424 -2.72 -10.37 -4.57
N VAL A 425 -2.40 -9.70 -3.46
CA VAL A 425 -1.73 -10.31 -2.30
C VAL A 425 -2.60 -11.42 -1.71
N ALA A 426 -3.90 -11.15 -1.49
CA ALA A 426 -4.83 -12.15 -0.99
C ALA A 426 -4.99 -13.33 -1.95
N TYR A 427 -5.08 -13.06 -3.25
CA TYR A 427 -5.19 -14.10 -4.26
C TYR A 427 -3.98 -15.02 -4.28
N ARG A 428 -2.76 -14.48 -4.14
CA ARG A 428 -1.54 -15.30 -4.07
C ARG A 428 -1.61 -16.35 -2.95
N PHE A 429 -2.17 -15.98 -1.79
CA PHE A 429 -2.31 -16.91 -0.66
C PHE A 429 -3.49 -17.87 -0.83
N TYR A 430 -4.68 -17.37 -1.15
CA TYR A 430 -5.92 -18.17 -1.13
C TYR A 430 -6.23 -18.88 -2.44
N LEU A 431 -5.68 -18.44 -3.57
CA LEU A 431 -5.97 -18.94 -4.92
C LEU A 431 -7.47 -19.00 -5.25
N ASN A 432 -8.25 -18.09 -4.66
CA ASN A 432 -9.71 -18.11 -4.76
C ASN A 432 -10.21 -17.66 -6.14
N THR A 433 -11.19 -18.37 -6.68
CA THR A 433 -11.74 -18.16 -8.03
C THR A 433 -12.46 -16.81 -8.21
N TYR A 434 -13.13 -16.30 -7.17
CA TYR A 434 -13.79 -14.98 -7.25
C TYR A 434 -12.78 -13.85 -7.27
N MET A 435 -11.68 -13.97 -6.51
CA MET A 435 -10.56 -13.02 -6.59
C MET A 435 -9.90 -13.08 -7.97
N ALA A 436 -9.66 -14.29 -8.49
CA ALA A 436 -9.11 -14.49 -9.83
C ALA A 436 -9.96 -13.83 -10.92
N LYS A 437 -11.30 -13.95 -10.82
CA LYS A 437 -12.24 -13.33 -11.75
C LYS A 437 -12.16 -11.81 -11.72
N GLN A 438 -12.08 -11.19 -10.53
CA GLN A 438 -11.94 -9.73 -10.39
C GLN A 438 -10.60 -9.23 -10.96
N LEU A 439 -9.52 -10.01 -10.79
CA LEU A 439 -8.19 -9.69 -11.30
C LEU A 439 -8.03 -9.96 -12.81
N GLY A 440 -8.96 -10.69 -13.43
CA GLY A 440 -8.87 -11.10 -14.83
C GLY A 440 -7.76 -12.14 -15.07
N ILE A 441 -7.50 -13.02 -14.10
CA ILE A 441 -6.47 -14.06 -14.25
C ILE A 441 -6.88 -15.02 -15.38
N GLY A 442 -5.95 -15.29 -16.30
CA GLY A 442 -6.22 -16.16 -17.46
C GLY A 442 -6.94 -15.47 -18.62
N THR A 443 -7.26 -14.18 -18.52
CA THR A 443 -7.90 -13.43 -19.60
C THR A 443 -6.91 -12.51 -20.31
N GLY A 444 -7.25 -12.07 -21.53
CA GLY A 444 -6.53 -11.00 -22.23
C GLY A 444 -6.71 -9.61 -21.59
N THR A 445 -7.51 -9.50 -20.53
CA THR A 445 -7.86 -8.25 -19.83
C THR A 445 -7.37 -8.24 -18.38
N ARG A 446 -6.36 -9.06 -18.05
CA ARG A 446 -5.74 -9.08 -16.72
C ARG A 446 -5.34 -7.67 -16.29
N LEU A 447 -5.78 -7.29 -15.09
CA LEU A 447 -5.42 -6.01 -14.50
C LEU A 447 -3.96 -6.04 -14.01
N ILE A 448 -3.28 -4.89 -14.14
CA ILE A 448 -1.96 -4.64 -13.52
C ILE A 448 -2.14 -3.65 -12.38
N CYS A 449 -2.12 -4.16 -11.16
CA CYS A 449 -2.29 -3.42 -9.91
C CYS A 449 -1.03 -2.62 -9.58
N GLY A 450 -1.04 -1.33 -9.94
CA GLY A 450 0.04 -0.37 -9.71
C GLY A 450 -0.10 0.42 -8.41
N LYS A 451 0.03 1.75 -8.50
CA LYS A 451 -0.24 2.64 -7.36
C LYS A 451 -1.65 2.39 -6.82
N SER A 452 -1.74 2.15 -5.52
CA SER A 452 -2.96 1.96 -4.73
C SER A 452 -3.22 3.17 -3.80
N GLY A 453 -4.28 3.12 -3.00
CA GLY A 453 -4.70 4.19 -2.09
C GLY A 453 -3.71 4.50 -0.97
N GLN A 454 -3.46 3.55 -0.06
CA GLN A 454 -2.76 3.81 1.21
C GLN A 454 -1.49 2.97 1.38
N MET A 455 -1.62 1.68 1.66
CA MET A 455 -0.49 0.89 2.19
C MET A 455 0.12 -0.09 1.18
N LEU A 456 -0.68 -0.61 0.24
CA LEU A 456 -0.29 -1.71 -0.64
C LEU A 456 -0.12 -1.24 -2.09
N HIS A 457 1.06 -0.78 -2.46
CA HIS A 457 1.31 -0.36 -3.85
C HIS A 457 1.97 -1.47 -4.67
N PHE A 458 1.66 -1.50 -5.96
CA PHE A 458 2.32 -2.33 -6.98
C PHE A 458 2.20 -3.85 -6.75
N GLY A 459 1.10 -4.34 -6.17
CA GLY A 459 0.97 -5.75 -5.78
C GLY A 459 1.22 -6.74 -6.93
N THR A 460 0.89 -6.39 -8.18
CA THR A 460 1.14 -7.28 -9.32
C THR A 460 2.62 -7.53 -9.57
N ILE A 461 3.56 -6.66 -9.15
CA ILE A 461 4.97 -6.85 -9.51
C ILE A 461 5.55 -8.17 -8.99
N THR A 462 5.16 -8.60 -7.79
CA THR A 462 5.70 -9.81 -7.15
C THR A 462 4.65 -10.80 -6.66
N HIS A 463 3.38 -10.39 -6.53
CA HIS A 463 2.31 -11.31 -6.14
C HIS A 463 1.60 -11.97 -7.31
N CYS A 464 1.87 -11.50 -8.53
CA CYS A 464 1.34 -12.12 -9.75
C CYS A 464 2.02 -13.46 -10.09
N PHE A 465 1.46 -14.13 -11.09
CA PHE A 465 2.05 -15.27 -11.76
C PHE A 465 1.46 -15.40 -13.16
N ALA A 466 2.25 -15.96 -14.08
CA ALA A 466 1.80 -16.31 -15.42
C ALA A 466 0.83 -17.51 -15.37
N VAL A 467 -0.05 -17.63 -16.37
CA VAL A 467 -0.96 -18.77 -16.46
C VAL A 467 -0.15 -20.05 -16.61
N GLY A 468 -0.42 -21.04 -15.77
CA GLY A 468 0.30 -22.31 -15.75
C GLY A 468 1.67 -22.27 -15.05
N GLU A 469 2.05 -21.14 -14.46
CA GLU A 469 3.26 -21.05 -13.65
C GLU A 469 3.10 -21.80 -12.32
N ALA A 470 4.11 -22.60 -11.97
CA ALA A 470 4.21 -23.19 -10.64
C ALA A 470 4.55 -22.10 -9.62
N LEU A 471 3.72 -21.96 -8.58
CA LEU A 471 3.93 -20.97 -7.55
C LEU A 471 5.07 -21.39 -6.64
N SER A 472 6.06 -20.51 -6.51
CA SER A 472 7.09 -20.65 -5.48
C SER A 472 6.54 -20.15 -4.14
N ALA A 473 6.96 -20.82 -3.07
CA ALA A 473 6.80 -20.28 -1.71
C ALA A 473 7.42 -18.88 -1.63
N LEU A 474 6.83 -18.02 -0.81
CA LEU A 474 7.41 -16.71 -0.52
C LEU A 474 8.71 -16.91 0.29
N PRO A 475 9.78 -16.13 0.01
CA PRO A 475 10.96 -16.12 0.87
C PRO A 475 10.59 -15.75 2.30
N THR A 476 11.13 -16.49 3.27
CA THR A 476 10.91 -16.25 4.70
C THR A 476 12.23 -15.98 5.42
N VAL A 477 12.18 -15.13 6.44
CA VAL A 477 13.27 -14.91 7.40
C VAL A 477 12.70 -14.99 8.82
N PRO A 478 13.48 -15.31 9.87
CA PRO A 478 12.95 -15.38 11.23
C PRO A 478 12.34 -14.05 11.70
N PRO A 479 11.28 -14.09 12.54
CA PRO A 479 10.77 -12.89 13.20
C PRO A 479 11.82 -12.32 14.17
N PRO A 480 11.59 -11.11 14.72
CA PRO A 480 12.45 -10.57 15.77
C PRO A 480 12.52 -11.53 16.96
N GLN A 481 13.73 -11.71 17.51
CA GLN A 481 14.03 -12.59 18.65
C GLN A 481 14.17 -11.81 19.94
#